data_AF-A0A7T8HFW6-F1
#
_entry.id   AF-A0A7T8HFW6-F1
#
_cell.length_a   1.000
_cell.length_b   1.000
_cell.length_c   1.000
_cell.angle_alpha   90.00
_cell.angle_beta   90.00
_cell.angle_gamma   90.00
#
_symmetry.space_group_name_H-M   'P 1'
#
loop_
_entity.id
_entity.type
_entity.pdbx_description
1 polymer ?
#
loop_
_entity_poly.entity_id
_entity_poly.type
_entity_poly.pdbx_seq_one_letter_code
_entity_poly.pdbx_strand_id
1 'polypeptide(L)'
;MYNLETPAGQIFCGTHTTLGFSSAMNKVMRLVEADMKMEQVLQSFMVDLDVDSKNASVAGQALDMCLKLVAPEYSHKPWNRYREFLLFLEQRQVSSVLFSYKDSRFGCLSRAAAVLIYHFNHLTEFLSQNPHINNRLACLVREVMELPYLKVVLVAFACLGVHLVEPFYARTIEKDATHTQLREFYKDCIQAWGSQSATTTQRSQHLSIL
;
A
#
# COMPACT_ATOMS: atom_id res chain seq x y z
N MET A 1 -32.01 -22.27 18.19
CA MET A 1 -31.31 -22.30 16.89
C MET A 1 -30.94 -20.86 16.55
N TYR A 2 -29.68 -20.58 16.22
CA TYR A 2 -29.25 -19.25 15.78
C TYR A 2 -29.75 -19.02 14.35
N ASN A 3 -30.41 -17.90 14.07
CA ASN A 3 -30.92 -17.59 12.73
C ASN A 3 -29.76 -17.05 11.87
N LEU A 4 -29.32 -17.82 10.87
CA LEU A 4 -28.21 -17.46 10.00
C LEU A 4 -28.57 -16.42 8.94
N GLU A 5 -29.86 -16.12 8.77
CA GLU A 5 -30.35 -15.14 7.81
C GLU A 5 -30.48 -13.73 8.40
N THR A 6 -30.14 -13.54 9.68
CA THR A 6 -30.00 -12.19 10.24
C THR A 6 -28.67 -11.57 9.79
N PRO A 7 -28.62 -10.23 9.66
CA PRO A 7 -27.40 -9.52 9.31
C PRO A 7 -26.23 -9.85 10.25
N ALA A 8 -25.07 -10.18 9.67
CA ALA A 8 -23.91 -10.68 10.39
C ALA A 8 -23.06 -9.60 11.09
N GLY A 9 -23.44 -8.33 10.96
CA GLY A 9 -22.71 -7.17 11.48
C GLY A 9 -22.43 -7.18 12.99
N GLN A 10 -23.02 -8.11 13.75
CA GLN A 10 -22.77 -8.29 15.19
C GLN A 10 -21.61 -9.25 15.52
N ILE A 11 -21.16 -10.11 14.60
CA ILE A 11 -20.14 -11.15 14.92
C ILE A 11 -18.71 -10.67 14.72
N PHE A 12 -18.47 -9.77 13.77
CA PHE A 12 -17.17 -9.18 13.57
C PHE A 12 -17.18 -7.74 14.06
N CYS A 13 -16.40 -7.45 15.10
CA CYS A 13 -15.80 -6.14 15.21
C CYS A 13 -14.97 -5.98 13.93
N GLY A 14 -15.49 -5.27 12.91
CA GLY A 14 -14.87 -5.18 11.57
C GLY A 14 -13.37 -4.89 11.64
N THR A 15 -12.95 -4.18 12.68
CA THR A 15 -11.58 -3.95 13.11
C THR A 15 -10.68 -5.20 13.11
N HIS A 16 -11.08 -6.35 13.67
CA HIS A 16 -10.17 -7.50 13.82
C HIS A 16 -9.88 -8.25 12.52
N THR A 17 -10.90 -8.49 11.70
CA THR A 17 -10.73 -9.14 10.38
C THR A 17 -9.89 -8.25 9.47
N THR A 18 -10.15 -6.94 9.48
CA THR A 18 -9.42 -5.96 8.68
C THR A 18 -7.97 -5.75 9.18
N LEU A 19 -7.70 -5.93 10.49
CA LEU A 19 -6.33 -5.94 11.04
C LEU A 19 -5.55 -7.17 10.59
N GLY A 20 -6.18 -8.36 10.59
CA GLY A 20 -5.55 -9.62 10.17
C GLY A 20 -5.08 -9.56 8.71
N PHE A 21 -5.93 -9.07 7.81
CA PHE A 21 -5.60 -8.92 6.39
C PHE A 21 -4.51 -7.88 6.13
N SER A 22 -4.58 -6.71 6.78
CA SER A 22 -3.54 -5.68 6.63
C SER A 22 -2.17 -6.18 7.11
N SER A 23 -2.15 -6.93 8.22
CA SER A 23 -0.93 -7.58 8.73
C SER A 23 -0.41 -8.68 7.79
N ALA A 24 -1.29 -9.51 7.23
CA ALA A 24 -0.92 -10.54 6.26
C ALA A 24 -0.37 -9.93 4.96
N MET A 25 -0.98 -8.86 4.46
CA MET A 25 -0.52 -8.13 3.28
C MET A 25 0.88 -7.56 3.50
N ASN A 26 1.14 -6.92 4.65
CA ASN A 26 2.48 -6.43 4.98
C ASN A 26 3.52 -7.57 4.97
N LYS A 27 3.16 -8.78 5.42
CA LYS A 27 4.05 -9.96 5.34
C LYS A 27 4.30 -10.40 3.91
N VAL A 28 3.26 -10.52 3.08
CA VAL A 28 3.40 -10.89 1.65
C VAL A 28 4.26 -9.87 0.92
N MET A 29 4.08 -8.58 1.19
CA MET A 29 4.88 -7.55 0.52
C MET A 29 6.36 -7.62 0.89
N ARG A 30 6.70 -7.95 2.14
CA ARG A 30 8.10 -8.18 2.51
C ARG A 30 8.72 -9.33 1.73
N LEU A 31 7.98 -10.40 1.46
CA LEU A 31 8.45 -11.52 0.64
C LEU A 31 8.70 -11.06 -0.81
N VAL A 32 7.78 -10.28 -1.38
CA VAL A 32 7.93 -9.73 -2.74
C VAL A 32 9.15 -8.79 -2.82
N GLU A 33 9.34 -7.91 -1.83
CA GLU A 33 10.51 -7.01 -1.80
C GLU A 33 11.83 -7.77 -1.65
N ALA A 34 11.85 -8.83 -0.84
CA ALA A 34 13.00 -9.71 -0.68
C ALA A 34 13.32 -10.46 -1.99
N ASP A 35 12.32 -11.00 -2.68
CA ASP A 35 12.47 -11.68 -3.98
C ASP A 35 12.97 -10.71 -5.07
N MET A 36 12.53 -9.46 -5.03
CA MET A 36 13.01 -8.39 -5.91
C MET A 36 14.44 -7.93 -5.57
N LYS A 37 15.06 -8.47 -4.51
CA LYS A 37 16.37 -8.08 -4.00
C LYS A 37 16.49 -6.56 -3.81
N MET A 38 15.42 -5.94 -3.31
CA MET A 38 15.36 -4.47 -3.16
C MET A 38 16.51 -3.93 -2.31
N GLU A 39 17.02 -4.67 -1.33
CA GLU A 39 18.21 -4.30 -0.56
C GLU A 39 19.46 -4.10 -1.45
N GLN A 40 19.63 -4.90 -2.50
CA GLN A 40 20.75 -4.78 -3.45
C GLN A 40 20.60 -3.57 -4.37
N VAL A 41 19.36 -3.19 -4.69
CA VAL A 41 19.06 -1.95 -5.43
C VAL A 41 19.46 -0.71 -4.61
N LEU A 42 19.46 -0.83 -3.27
CA LEU A 42 19.68 0.27 -2.33
C LEU A 42 21.11 0.37 -1.81
N GLN A 43 21.98 -0.62 -2.02
CA GLN A 43 23.41 -0.52 -1.68
C GLN A 43 24.14 0.63 -2.39
N SER A 44 23.54 1.20 -3.43
CA SER A 44 24.06 2.36 -4.18
C SER A 44 23.56 3.71 -3.66
N PHE A 45 22.79 3.76 -2.56
CA PHE A 45 22.28 5.00 -2.01
C PHE A 45 23.33 5.74 -1.17
N MET A 46 23.33 7.08 -1.25
CA MET A 46 24.22 7.93 -0.44
C MET A 46 23.75 8.11 1.01
N VAL A 47 22.53 7.68 1.33
CA VAL A 47 21.95 7.80 2.67
C VAL A 47 21.82 6.40 3.24
N ASP A 48 22.43 6.19 4.41
CA ASP A 48 22.12 5.06 5.29
C ASP A 48 20.64 5.20 5.71
N LEU A 49 19.73 4.76 4.84
CA LEU A 49 18.39 4.42 5.25
C LEU A 49 18.58 3.32 6.29
N ASP A 50 18.11 3.58 7.51
CA ASP A 50 18.20 2.65 8.62
C ASP A 50 17.25 1.47 8.33
N VAL A 51 17.65 0.59 7.41
CA VAL A 51 16.92 -0.61 7.00
C VAL A 51 16.80 -1.59 8.17
N ASP A 52 17.58 -1.37 9.25
CA ASP A 52 17.50 -2.07 10.54
C ASP A 52 16.18 -1.87 11.30
N SER A 53 15.25 -1.03 10.80
CA SER A 53 13.89 -1.03 11.31
C SER A 53 13.21 -2.37 10.94
N LYS A 54 13.24 -3.32 11.89
CA LYS A 54 12.63 -4.67 11.82
C LYS A 54 11.14 -4.71 11.41
N ASN A 55 10.52 -3.56 11.13
CA ASN A 55 9.07 -3.39 11.02
C ASN A 55 8.54 -2.71 9.74
N ALA A 56 9.34 -2.03 8.91
CA ALA A 56 8.80 -1.28 7.75
C ALA A 56 9.55 -1.57 6.42
N SER A 57 8.80 -1.88 5.37
CA SER A 57 9.30 -2.07 4.01
C SER A 57 9.94 -0.81 3.43
N VAL A 58 10.91 -0.94 2.53
CA VAL A 58 11.56 0.22 1.90
C VAL A 58 10.55 1.02 1.08
N ALA A 59 9.71 0.36 0.28
CA ALA A 59 8.69 1.07 -0.48
C ALA A 59 7.66 1.72 0.46
N GLY A 60 7.41 1.14 1.64
CA GLY A 60 6.59 1.75 2.68
C GLY A 60 7.22 3.01 3.28
N GLN A 61 8.51 2.97 3.58
CA GLN A 61 9.27 4.14 4.07
C GLN A 61 9.34 5.25 3.00
N ALA A 62 9.62 4.87 1.75
CA ALA A 62 9.61 5.76 0.59
C ALA A 62 8.26 6.46 0.42
N LEU A 63 7.18 5.68 0.48
CA LEU A 63 5.81 6.17 0.41
C LEU A 63 5.48 7.13 1.57
N ASP A 64 5.89 6.77 2.79
CA ASP A 64 5.68 7.59 3.96
C ASP A 64 6.42 8.94 3.86
N MET A 65 7.67 8.94 3.40
CA MET A 65 8.45 10.16 3.17
C MET A 65 7.79 11.07 2.12
N CYS A 66 7.40 10.50 0.97
CA CYS A 66 6.76 11.26 -0.10
C CYS A 66 5.45 11.90 0.37
N LEU A 67 4.58 11.12 1.02
CA LEU A 67 3.30 11.62 1.49
C LEU A 67 3.46 12.59 2.66
N LYS A 68 4.39 12.37 3.60
CA LYS A 68 4.67 13.34 4.68
C LYS A 68 4.96 14.73 4.12
N LEU A 69 5.75 14.80 3.05
CA LEU A 69 6.13 16.08 2.45
C LEU A 69 4.93 16.88 1.95
N VAL A 70 3.88 16.21 1.46
CA VAL A 70 2.75 16.87 0.79
C VAL A 70 1.37 16.56 1.37
N ALA A 71 1.27 15.87 2.50
CA ALA A 71 -0.01 15.53 3.10
C ALA A 71 -0.55 16.64 4.02
N PRO A 72 -1.87 16.86 4.07
CA PRO A 72 -2.49 17.91 4.88
C PRO A 72 -2.25 17.73 6.39
N GLU A 73 -2.12 16.50 6.87
CA GLU A 73 -1.95 16.22 8.31
C GLU A 73 -0.65 16.78 8.89
N TYR A 74 0.33 17.05 8.04
CA TYR A 74 1.62 17.65 8.41
C TYR A 74 1.71 19.13 8.03
N SER A 75 0.63 19.79 7.63
CA SER A 75 0.64 21.20 7.19
C SER A 75 1.13 22.19 8.25
N HIS A 76 1.13 21.78 9.52
CA HIS A 76 1.64 22.55 10.66
C HIS A 76 3.17 22.42 10.82
N LYS A 77 3.82 21.53 10.07
CA LYS A 77 5.27 21.30 10.14
C LYS A 77 6.02 22.19 9.14
N PRO A 78 7.17 22.75 9.51
CA PRO A 78 7.90 23.72 8.67
C PRO A 78 8.55 23.10 7.43
N TRP A 79 8.74 21.78 7.41
CA TRP A 79 9.30 21.03 6.28
C TRP A 79 8.25 20.54 5.28
N ASN A 80 6.97 20.55 5.64
CA ASN A 80 5.87 20.14 4.78
C ASN A 80 5.58 21.23 3.73
N ARG A 81 5.14 20.80 2.55
CA ARG A 81 4.89 21.63 1.37
C ARG A 81 3.50 21.38 0.79
N TYR A 82 2.55 20.96 1.63
CA TYR A 82 1.18 20.66 1.19
C TYR A 82 0.52 21.84 0.49
N ARG A 83 0.63 23.06 1.03
CA ARG A 83 -0.03 24.24 0.45
C ARG A 83 0.56 24.60 -0.92
N GLU A 84 1.88 24.60 -1.01
CA GLU A 84 2.60 24.88 -2.25
C GLU A 84 2.31 23.81 -3.32
N PHE A 85 2.27 22.54 -2.91
CA PHE A 85 1.93 21.44 -3.80
C PHE A 85 0.46 21.46 -4.22
N LEU A 86 -0.46 21.84 -3.32
CA LEU A 86 -1.88 21.98 -3.63
C LEU A 86 -2.10 23.05 -4.72
N LEU A 87 -1.48 24.22 -4.58
CA LEU A 87 -1.51 25.27 -5.60
C LEU A 87 -0.94 24.79 -6.94
N PHE A 88 0.15 24.01 -6.90
CA PHE A 88 0.75 23.41 -8.09
C PHE A 88 -0.20 22.43 -8.81
N LEU A 89 -0.97 21.64 -8.06
CA LEU A 89 -1.97 20.71 -8.61
C LEU A 89 -3.19 21.45 -9.17
N GLU A 90 -3.67 22.49 -8.48
CA GLU A 90 -4.80 23.32 -8.91
C GLU A 90 -4.50 24.01 -10.26
N GLN A 91 -3.29 24.54 -10.43
CA GLN A 91 -2.83 25.12 -11.69
C GLN A 91 -2.86 24.12 -12.86
N ARG A 92 -2.72 22.82 -12.56
CA ARG A 92 -2.74 21.72 -13.53
C ARG A 92 -4.10 21.04 -13.65
N GLN A 93 -5.12 21.52 -12.93
CA GLN A 93 -6.47 20.93 -12.88
C GLN A 93 -6.45 19.45 -12.47
N VAL A 94 -5.53 19.07 -11.59
CA VAL A 94 -5.37 17.70 -11.07
C VAL A 94 -6.12 17.56 -9.75
N SER A 95 -6.75 16.40 -9.52
CA SER A 95 -7.44 16.09 -8.26
C SER A 95 -6.51 16.20 -7.05
N SER A 96 -6.90 16.97 -6.04
CA SER A 96 -6.09 17.26 -4.85
C SER A 96 -6.25 16.25 -3.71
N VAL A 97 -6.75 15.05 -3.99
CA VAL A 97 -6.92 14.01 -2.96
C VAL A 97 -5.55 13.54 -2.49
N LEU A 98 -5.12 14.05 -1.33
CA LEU A 98 -3.88 13.73 -0.65
C LEU A 98 -4.20 13.34 0.80
N PHE A 99 -3.50 12.33 1.32
CA PHE A 99 -3.59 11.95 2.72
C PHE A 99 -2.27 11.34 3.21
N SER A 100 -2.03 11.42 4.51
CA SER A 100 -0.84 10.84 5.13
C SER A 100 -0.91 9.32 5.23
N TYR A 101 0.20 8.64 4.94
CA TYR A 101 0.36 7.26 5.39
C TYR A 101 0.42 7.24 6.92
N LYS A 102 -0.47 6.47 7.53
CA LYS A 102 -0.42 6.15 8.96
C LYS A 102 -0.33 4.65 9.08
N ASP A 103 0.89 4.20 9.37
CA ASP A 103 1.16 2.79 9.63
C ASP A 103 0.21 2.29 10.73
N SER A 104 -0.34 1.09 10.58
CA SER A 104 -1.41 0.53 11.45
C SER A 104 -2.85 1.00 11.22
N ARG A 105 -3.18 1.68 10.10
CA ARG A 105 -4.58 1.93 9.69
C ARG A 105 -5.02 1.03 8.52
N PHE A 106 -6.29 0.62 8.53
CA PHE A 106 -6.89 -0.30 7.56
C PHE A 106 -6.67 0.10 6.11
N GLY A 107 -6.12 -0.80 5.29
CA GLY A 107 -5.92 -0.59 3.86
C GLY A 107 -5.07 0.64 3.50
N CYS A 108 -4.41 1.25 4.49
CA CYS A 108 -3.76 2.55 4.33
C CYS A 108 -2.56 2.44 3.37
N LEU A 109 -1.84 1.32 3.38
CA LEU A 109 -0.70 1.10 2.48
C LEU A 109 -1.09 1.10 1.00
N SER A 110 -2.04 0.26 0.59
CA SER A 110 -2.43 0.16 -0.82
C SER A 110 -3.10 1.43 -1.32
N ARG A 111 -3.95 2.06 -0.50
CA ARG A 111 -4.58 3.32 -0.86
C ARG A 111 -3.55 4.45 -0.94
N ALA A 112 -2.58 4.48 -0.03
CA ALA A 112 -1.51 5.47 -0.04
C ALA A 112 -0.60 5.27 -1.26
N ALA A 113 -0.35 4.02 -1.63
CA ALA A 113 0.39 3.68 -2.84
C ALA A 113 -0.35 4.16 -4.09
N ALA A 114 -1.67 3.91 -4.17
CA ALA A 114 -2.50 4.40 -5.27
C ALA A 114 -2.45 5.93 -5.40
N VAL A 115 -2.58 6.66 -4.29
CA VAL A 115 -2.48 8.12 -4.27
C VAL A 115 -1.09 8.61 -4.68
N LEU A 116 -0.03 8.00 -4.15
CA LEU A 116 1.33 8.39 -4.51
C LEU A 116 1.62 8.10 -5.99
N ILE A 117 1.14 6.99 -6.56
CA ILE A 117 1.30 6.70 -8.00
C ILE A 117 0.60 7.74 -8.85
N TYR A 118 -0.65 8.07 -8.50
CA TYR A 118 -1.43 9.09 -9.20
C TYR A 118 -0.71 10.45 -9.20
N HIS A 119 -0.03 10.77 -8.10
CA HIS A 119 0.73 12.00 -7.92
C HIS A 119 2.22 11.89 -8.22
N PHE A 120 2.72 10.73 -8.66
CA PHE A 120 4.16 10.46 -8.70
C PHE A 120 4.85 11.45 -9.62
N ASN A 121 4.39 11.57 -10.87
CA ASN A 121 4.99 12.49 -11.83
C ASN A 121 4.81 13.96 -11.41
N HIS A 122 3.67 14.30 -10.79
CA HIS A 122 3.40 15.65 -10.30
C HIS A 122 4.36 16.05 -9.18
N LEU A 123 4.65 15.14 -8.25
CA LEU A 123 5.58 15.40 -7.16
C LEU A 123 7.03 15.53 -7.67
N THR A 124 7.43 14.71 -8.65
CA THR A 124 8.74 14.83 -9.31
C THR A 124 8.87 16.19 -9.99
N GLU A 125 7.87 16.59 -10.76
CA GLU A 125 7.84 17.87 -11.46
C GLU A 125 7.83 19.06 -10.49
N PHE A 126 7.05 18.97 -9.42
CA PHE A 126 7.00 20.00 -8.39
C PHE A 126 8.38 20.23 -7.76
N LEU A 127 9.09 19.16 -7.41
CA LEU A 127 10.41 19.25 -6.77
C LEU A 127 11.52 19.68 -7.74
N SER A 128 11.38 19.40 -9.03
CA SER A 128 12.33 19.86 -10.06
C SER A 128 12.15 21.35 -10.39
N GLN A 129 10.91 21.84 -10.41
CA GLN A 129 10.60 23.26 -10.62
C GLN A 129 10.93 24.14 -9.41
N ASN A 130 11.07 23.52 -8.22
CA ASN A 130 11.33 24.23 -6.96
C ASN A 130 12.63 23.73 -6.29
N PRO A 131 13.82 23.96 -6.90
CA PRO A 131 15.10 23.48 -6.37
C PRO A 131 15.48 24.09 -5.01
N HIS A 132 14.90 25.26 -4.68
CA HIS A 132 15.08 25.92 -3.39
C HIS A 132 14.42 25.18 -2.22
N ILE A 133 13.51 24.22 -2.46
CA ILE A 133 12.97 23.34 -1.43
C ILE A 133 14.03 22.29 -1.10
N ASN A 134 14.96 22.64 -0.21
CA ASN A 134 16.15 21.86 0.12
C ASN A 134 16.18 21.37 1.57
N ASN A 135 15.02 21.33 2.24
CA ASN A 135 14.93 20.70 3.55
C ASN A 135 15.23 19.19 3.42
N ARG A 136 15.75 18.59 4.50
CA ARG A 136 16.22 17.19 4.51
C ARG A 136 15.20 16.20 3.91
N LEU A 137 13.91 16.35 4.23
CA LEU A 137 12.88 15.46 3.71
C LEU A 137 12.70 15.61 2.19
N ALA A 138 12.69 16.85 1.67
CA ALA A 138 12.57 17.09 0.24
C ALA A 138 13.78 16.53 -0.55
N CYS A 139 14.98 16.58 0.02
CA CYS A 139 16.15 15.93 -0.58
C CYS A 139 15.98 14.41 -0.65
N LEU A 140 15.57 13.76 0.44
CA LEU A 140 15.29 12.33 0.46
C LEU A 140 14.21 11.93 -0.53
N VAL A 141 13.14 12.72 -0.64
CA VAL A 141 12.05 12.45 -1.61
C VAL A 141 12.58 12.50 -3.04
N ARG A 142 13.47 13.44 -3.40
CA ARG A 142 14.08 13.47 -4.74
C ARG A 142 14.84 12.18 -5.04
N GLU A 143 15.73 11.77 -4.13
CA GLU A 143 16.53 10.56 -4.30
C GLU A 143 15.64 9.31 -4.42
N VAL A 144 14.63 9.20 -3.56
CA VAL A 144 13.72 8.06 -3.52
C VAL A 144 12.85 7.98 -4.78
N MET A 145 12.41 9.11 -5.33
CA MET A 145 11.60 9.12 -6.55
C MET A 145 12.39 8.75 -7.81
N GLU A 146 13.72 8.81 -7.76
CA GLU A 146 14.61 8.35 -8.84
C GLU A 146 14.86 6.83 -8.80
N LEU A 147 14.36 6.13 -7.77
CA LEU A 147 14.51 4.68 -7.66
C LEU A 147 13.80 3.95 -8.82
N PRO A 148 14.54 3.19 -9.66
CA PRO A 148 14.00 2.59 -10.88
C PRO A 148 12.78 1.68 -10.65
N TYR A 149 12.75 0.99 -9.52
CA TYR A 149 11.73 -0.01 -9.21
C TYR A 149 10.68 0.46 -8.20
N LEU A 150 10.85 1.63 -7.58
CA LEU A 150 9.91 2.10 -6.56
C LEU A 150 8.50 2.22 -7.12
N LYS A 151 8.35 2.85 -8.29
CA LYS A 151 7.05 3.01 -8.94
C LYS A 151 6.37 1.65 -9.22
N VAL A 152 7.15 0.65 -9.62
CA VAL A 152 6.64 -0.72 -9.88
C VAL A 152 6.14 -1.37 -8.59
N VAL A 153 6.91 -1.29 -7.51
CA VAL A 153 6.52 -1.85 -6.20
C VAL A 153 5.27 -1.16 -5.67
N LEU A 154 5.20 0.17 -5.78
CA LEU A 154 4.00 0.93 -5.39
C LEU A 154 2.78 0.49 -6.21
N VAL A 155 2.92 0.32 -7.53
CA VAL A 155 1.83 -0.19 -8.39
C VAL A 155 1.35 -1.55 -7.93
N ALA A 156 2.26 -2.46 -7.59
CA ALA A 156 1.88 -3.75 -7.02
C ALA A 156 1.07 -3.57 -5.72
N PHE A 157 1.51 -2.69 -4.79
CA PHE A 157 0.76 -2.41 -3.56
C PHE A 157 -0.65 -1.87 -3.84
N ALA A 158 -0.77 -0.93 -4.78
CA ALA A 158 -2.04 -0.33 -5.16
C ALA A 158 -2.99 -1.36 -5.78
N CYS A 159 -2.51 -2.17 -6.73
CA CYS A 159 -3.29 -3.21 -7.40
C CYS A 159 -3.80 -4.27 -6.41
N LEU A 160 -2.96 -4.72 -5.47
CA LEU A 160 -3.40 -5.66 -4.44
C LEU A 160 -4.51 -5.07 -3.56
N GLY A 161 -4.41 -3.77 -3.24
CA GLY A 161 -5.48 -3.06 -2.52
C GLY A 161 -6.79 -3.05 -3.27
N VAL A 162 -6.78 -2.51 -4.48
CA VAL A 162 -7.97 -2.28 -5.30
C VAL A 162 -8.63 -3.60 -5.71
N HIS A 163 -7.84 -4.63 -6.03
CA HIS A 163 -8.38 -5.86 -6.61
C HIS A 163 -8.61 -6.98 -5.60
N LEU A 164 -7.90 -6.99 -4.47
CA LEU A 164 -8.04 -8.07 -3.48
C LEU A 164 -8.62 -7.55 -2.15
N VAL A 165 -8.04 -6.48 -1.61
CA VAL A 165 -8.34 -6.05 -0.24
C VAL A 165 -9.67 -5.30 -0.15
N GLU A 166 -9.90 -4.31 -1.01
CA GLU A 166 -11.12 -3.50 -0.99
C GLU A 166 -12.39 -4.32 -1.28
N PRO A 167 -12.44 -5.20 -2.30
CA PRO A 167 -13.61 -6.02 -2.55
C PRO A 167 -13.91 -6.97 -1.39
N PHE A 168 -12.86 -7.56 -0.81
CA PHE A 168 -12.98 -8.44 0.34
C PHE A 168 -13.52 -7.70 1.58
N TYR A 169 -13.00 -6.49 1.86
CA TYR A 169 -13.52 -5.66 2.95
C TYR A 169 -14.95 -5.22 2.71
N ALA A 170 -15.27 -4.74 1.51
CA ALA A 170 -16.62 -4.32 1.14
C ALA A 170 -17.63 -5.43 1.44
N ARG A 171 -17.31 -6.68 1.07
CA ARG A 171 -18.18 -7.84 1.34
C ARG A 171 -18.25 -8.22 2.82
N THR A 172 -17.15 -8.08 3.56
CA THR A 172 -17.07 -8.52 4.96
C THR A 172 -17.73 -7.54 5.93
N ILE A 173 -17.73 -6.24 5.61
CA ILE A 173 -18.33 -5.18 6.46
C ILE A 173 -19.70 -4.73 5.96
N GLU A 174 -20.21 -5.35 4.90
CA GLU A 174 -21.53 -5.08 4.34
C GLU A 174 -22.59 -5.31 5.43
N LYS A 175 -23.31 -4.24 5.78
CA LYS A 175 -24.24 -4.24 6.91
C LYS A 175 -25.33 -5.28 6.79
N ASP A 176 -25.72 -5.58 5.55
CA ASP A 176 -26.84 -6.46 5.23
C ASP A 176 -26.39 -7.88 4.85
N ALA A 177 -25.08 -8.16 4.84
CA ALA A 177 -24.58 -9.49 4.56
C ALA A 177 -25.00 -10.47 5.66
N THR A 178 -25.67 -11.56 5.29
CA THR A 178 -26.12 -12.60 6.23
C THR A 178 -24.97 -13.55 6.59
N HIS A 179 -25.14 -14.32 7.67
CA HIS A 179 -24.13 -15.32 8.06
C HIS A 179 -23.94 -16.39 6.98
N THR A 180 -25.02 -16.76 6.29
CA THR A 180 -24.99 -17.71 5.18
C THR A 180 -24.15 -17.16 4.02
N GLN A 181 -24.40 -15.92 3.60
CA GLN A 181 -23.66 -15.27 2.52
C GLN A 181 -22.17 -15.12 2.81
N LEU A 182 -21.80 -14.72 4.02
CA LEU A 182 -20.39 -14.63 4.42
C LEU A 182 -19.75 -16.02 4.46
N ARG A 183 -20.44 -17.03 5.01
CA ARG A 183 -19.94 -18.40 5.10
C ARG A 183 -19.68 -19.00 3.72
N GLU A 184 -20.59 -18.80 2.76
CA GLU A 184 -20.42 -19.25 1.38
C GLU A 184 -19.23 -18.55 0.73
N PHE A 185 -19.15 -17.23 0.84
CA PHE A 185 -18.01 -16.45 0.34
C PHE A 185 -16.66 -16.97 0.88
N TYR A 186 -16.55 -17.20 2.19
CA TYR A 186 -15.31 -17.74 2.78
C TYR A 186 -15.00 -19.16 2.32
N LYS A 187 -16.02 -20.02 2.15
CA LYS A 187 -15.83 -21.38 1.60
C LYS A 187 -15.29 -21.32 0.18
N ASP A 188 -15.85 -20.44 -0.66
CA ASP A 188 -15.42 -20.28 -2.04
C ASP A 188 -13.97 -19.79 -2.11
N CYS A 189 -13.58 -18.85 -1.25
CA CYS A 189 -12.18 -18.42 -1.12
C CYS A 189 -11.23 -19.57 -0.73
N ILE A 190 -11.62 -20.40 0.25
CA ILE A 190 -10.81 -21.54 0.70
C ILE A 190 -10.70 -22.60 -0.40
N GLN A 191 -11.79 -22.89 -1.11
CA GLN A 191 -11.80 -23.86 -2.20
C GLN A 191 -10.93 -23.37 -3.37
N ALA A 192 -11.07 -22.11 -3.78
CA ALA A 192 -10.21 -21.52 -4.81
C ALA A 192 -8.72 -21.62 -4.45
N TRP A 193 -8.36 -21.36 -3.19
CA TRP A 193 -6.99 -21.52 -2.69
C TRP A 193 -6.51 -22.98 -2.68
N GLY A 194 -7.34 -23.91 -2.22
CA GLY A 194 -7.04 -25.33 -2.19
C GLY A 194 -6.83 -25.93 -3.59
N SER A 195 -7.64 -25.51 -4.56
CA SER A 195 -7.50 -25.91 -5.97
C SER A 195 -6.22 -25.36 -6.61
N GLN A 196 -5.84 -24.12 -6.33
CA GLN A 196 -4.61 -23.51 -6.87
C GLN A 196 -3.33 -24.12 -6.27
N SER A 197 -3.37 -24.51 -5.00
CA SER A 197 -2.25 -25.15 -4.29
C SER A 197 -1.91 -26.50 -4.94
N ALA A 198 -2.92 -27.29 -5.31
CA ALA A 198 -2.74 -28.58 -5.99
C ALA A 198 -2.12 -28.44 -7.40
N THR A 199 -2.50 -27.40 -8.16
CA THR A 199 -1.92 -27.12 -9.49
C THR A 199 -0.51 -26.53 -9.44
N THR A 200 -0.18 -25.73 -8.43
CA THR A 200 1.16 -25.13 -8.30
C THR A 200 2.20 -26.19 -7.92
N THR A 201 1.85 -27.17 -7.08
CA THR A 201 2.71 -28.31 -6.76
C THR A 201 3.01 -29.20 -7.98
N GLN A 202 2.09 -29.31 -8.94
CA GLN A 202 2.36 -30.02 -10.20
C GLN A 202 3.28 -29.23 -11.16
N ARG A 203 3.19 -27.89 -11.20
CA ARG A 203 4.07 -27.06 -12.06
C ARG A 203 5.51 -27.00 -11.57
N SER A 204 5.76 -26.97 -10.27
CA SER A 204 7.13 -27.00 -9.71
C SER A 204 7.83 -28.34 -9.93
N GLN A 205 7.10 -29.45 -9.99
CA GLN A 205 7.65 -30.75 -10.38
C GLN A 205 8.06 -30.81 -11.85
N HIS A 206 7.38 -30.08 -12.74
CA HIS A 206 7.69 -30.07 -14.17
C HIS A 206 8.88 -29.17 -14.55
N LEU A 207 9.19 -28.14 -13.75
CA LEU A 207 10.35 -27.26 -13.94
C LEU A 207 11.64 -27.79 -13.29
N SER A 208 11.55 -28.91 -12.56
CA SER A 208 12.71 -29.61 -11.96
C SER A 208 13.29 -30.69 -12.90
N ILE A 209 12.77 -30.80 -14.13
CA ILE A 209 13.13 -31.82 -15.14
C ILE A 209 13.66 -31.14 -16.44
N LEU A 210 13.95 -29.84 -16.41
CA LEU A 210 14.69 -29.12 -17.45
C LEU A 210 15.92 -28.44 -16.82
#